data_AF-A0A9E4J1X4-F1
#
_entry.id   AF-A0A9E4J1X4-F1
#
_cell.length_a   1.000
_cell.length_b   1.000
_cell.length_c   1.000
_cell.angle_alpha   90.00
_cell.angle_beta   90.00
_cell.angle_gamma   90.00
#
_symmetry.space_group_name_H-M   'P 1'
#
loop_
_entity.id
_entity.type
_entity.pdbx_description
1 polymer ?
#
loop_
_entity_poly.entity_id
_entity_poly.type
_entity_poly.pdbx_seq_one_letter_code
_entity_poly.pdbx_strand_id
1 'polypeptide(L)'
;MRSTRRESRDPAAPLLVRPGGHGALLGNLQALADRGFELIAVKNIDNVQPEQAQDAATSAMRILAGMALELARGSGRPARVAGVVPATGSAGGGPFWVHEASDVSGVPGEPRLQIVETSQIDLDDAEQAALLARSTHFNPVFLVCAVLAPDGTAYRLEDYVDHDTSFIVGKSHGGRELIALERPGLWNGSMAGWETRFVELPGEVYTPVKTVLDLAGAEHQCAGVDR
;
A
#
# COMPACT_ATOMS: atom_id res chain seq x y z
N MET A 1 6.79 -14.04 1.39
CA MET A 1 5.89 -14.06 0.21
C MET A 1 6.69 -13.89 -1.06
N ARG A 2 6.23 -14.48 -2.15
CA ARG A 2 6.73 -14.18 -3.50
C ARG A 2 5.63 -13.38 -4.19
N SER A 3 5.95 -12.20 -4.71
CA SER A 3 4.98 -11.47 -5.55
C SER A 3 4.79 -12.27 -6.82
N THR A 4 3.57 -12.71 -7.13
CA THR A 4 3.34 -13.55 -8.30
C THR A 4 2.93 -12.74 -9.51
N ARG A 5 3.59 -13.02 -10.63
CA ARG A 5 3.19 -12.55 -11.95
C ARG A 5 2.05 -13.45 -12.43
N ARG A 6 0.81 -12.96 -12.44
CA ARG A 6 -0.27 -13.69 -13.12
C ARG A 6 -0.07 -13.55 -14.62
N GLU A 7 0.11 -14.68 -15.31
CA GLU A 7 0.07 -14.74 -16.77
C GLU A 7 -1.37 -14.93 -17.26
N SER A 8 -1.65 -14.44 -18.47
CA SER A 8 -2.96 -14.64 -19.11
C SER A 8 -3.25 -16.14 -19.29
N ARG A 9 -4.47 -16.57 -18.92
CA ARG A 9 -4.95 -17.94 -19.20
C ARG A 9 -5.40 -18.13 -20.66
N ASP A 10 -5.56 -17.06 -21.44
CA ASP A 10 -5.93 -17.10 -22.86
C ASP A 10 -4.91 -16.28 -23.71
N PRO A 11 -4.09 -16.94 -24.54
CA PRO A 11 -3.11 -16.25 -25.39
C PRO A 11 -3.74 -15.45 -26.55
N ALA A 12 -5.03 -15.61 -26.84
CA ALA A 12 -5.70 -14.95 -27.97
C ALA A 12 -6.52 -13.69 -27.58
N ALA A 13 -6.70 -13.42 -26.29
CA ALA A 13 -7.46 -12.26 -25.84
C ALA A 13 -6.67 -10.95 -26.09
N PRO A 14 -7.32 -9.90 -26.64
CA PRO A 14 -6.64 -8.63 -26.93
C PRO A 14 -6.13 -7.98 -25.63
N LEU A 15 -4.81 -7.79 -25.57
CA LEU A 15 -4.13 -7.21 -24.42
C LEU A 15 -4.34 -5.69 -24.40
N LEU A 16 -5.19 -5.22 -23.50
CA LEU A 16 -5.55 -3.81 -23.36
C LEU A 16 -4.67 -3.19 -22.26
N VAL A 17 -3.60 -2.51 -22.67
CA VAL A 17 -2.76 -1.74 -21.73
C VAL A 17 -3.48 -0.43 -21.42
N ARG A 18 -4.10 -0.33 -20.24
CA ARG A 18 -4.53 0.96 -19.70
C ARG A 18 -3.58 1.39 -18.58
N PRO A 19 -3.23 2.67 -18.47
CA PRO A 19 -2.78 3.21 -17.21
C PRO A 19 -3.98 3.23 -16.25
N GLY A 20 -4.27 2.10 -15.61
CA GLY A 20 -5.34 1.97 -14.62
C GLY A 20 -4.73 1.83 -13.22
N GLY A 21 -5.18 2.67 -12.29
CA GLY A 21 -4.74 2.68 -10.89
C GLY A 21 -3.51 3.56 -10.62
N HIS A 22 -3.40 4.02 -9.37
CA HIS A 22 -2.21 4.21 -8.53
C HIS A 22 -0.90 4.84 -9.07
N GLY A 23 -0.51 4.67 -10.34
CA GLY A 23 0.61 5.40 -10.96
C GLY A 23 0.43 6.92 -10.99
N ALA A 24 -0.79 7.43 -10.79
CA ALA A 24 -1.02 8.85 -10.54
C ALA A 24 -0.48 9.30 -9.16
N LEU A 25 -0.50 8.42 -8.14
CA LEU A 25 0.00 8.79 -6.82
C LEU A 25 1.51 9.02 -6.86
N LEU A 26 2.30 8.16 -7.51
CA LEU A 26 3.75 8.35 -7.59
C LEU A 26 4.12 9.69 -8.24
N GLY A 27 3.46 10.03 -9.35
CA GLY A 27 3.62 11.34 -10.00
C GLY A 27 3.19 12.52 -9.11
N ASN A 28 2.12 12.36 -8.33
CA ASN A 28 1.70 13.38 -7.36
C ASN A 28 2.72 13.55 -6.22
N LEU A 29 3.28 12.44 -5.72
CA LEU A 29 4.33 12.48 -4.69
C LEU A 29 5.59 13.13 -5.23
N GLN A 30 6.00 12.82 -6.47
CA GLN A 30 7.14 13.46 -7.13
C GLN A 30 6.90 14.97 -7.26
N ALA A 31 5.73 15.39 -7.74
CA ALA A 31 5.40 16.81 -7.88
C ALA A 31 5.41 17.57 -6.54
N LEU A 32 5.09 16.91 -5.43
CA LEU A 32 5.21 17.49 -4.08
C LEU A 32 6.67 17.50 -3.62
N ALA A 33 7.45 16.44 -3.87
CA ALA A 33 8.88 16.40 -3.58
C ALA A 33 9.62 17.54 -4.30
N ASP A 34 9.34 17.75 -5.59
CA ASP A 34 9.94 18.82 -6.40
C ASP A 34 9.61 20.23 -5.89
N ARG A 35 8.52 20.36 -5.12
CA ARG A 35 8.12 21.60 -4.45
C ARG A 35 8.75 21.76 -3.05
N GLY A 36 9.57 20.80 -2.62
CA GLY A 36 10.26 20.81 -1.34
C GLY A 36 9.44 20.27 -0.17
N PHE A 37 8.36 19.51 -0.41
CA PHE A 37 7.64 18.84 0.67
C PHE A 37 8.42 17.59 1.12
N GLU A 38 8.96 17.62 2.34
CA GLU A 38 9.74 16.51 2.91
C GLU A 38 8.90 15.29 3.26
N LEU A 39 7.81 15.52 4.01
CA LEU A 39 6.90 14.50 4.50
C LEU A 39 5.52 14.65 3.86
N ILE A 40 4.98 13.55 3.37
CA ILE A 40 3.65 13.49 2.74
C ILE A 40 2.83 12.41 3.44
N ALA A 41 1.75 12.82 4.12
CA ALA A 41 0.80 11.90 4.72
C ALA A 41 -0.24 11.45 3.68
N VAL A 42 -0.49 10.14 3.61
CA VAL A 42 -1.45 9.53 2.69
C VAL A 42 -2.49 8.77 3.50
N LYS A 43 -3.78 9.08 3.25
CA LYS A 43 -4.91 8.32 3.75
C LYS A 43 -5.94 8.04 2.66
N ASN A 44 -6.69 6.95 2.81
CA ASN A 44 -7.87 6.76 1.98
C ASN A 44 -8.96 7.79 2.31
N ILE A 45 -9.67 8.23 1.27
CA ILE A 45 -10.77 9.20 1.40
C ILE A 45 -11.97 8.64 2.17
N ASP A 46 -12.17 7.32 2.10
CA ASP A 46 -13.24 6.63 2.79
C ASP A 46 -12.93 6.34 4.26
N ASN A 47 -11.69 6.52 4.73
CA ASN A 47 -11.34 6.44 6.15
C ASN A 47 -11.70 7.78 6.84
N VAL A 48 -12.96 7.90 7.22
CA VAL A 48 -13.56 9.13 7.74
C VAL A 48 -13.52 9.14 9.25
N GLN A 49 -12.60 9.90 9.83
CA GLN A 49 -12.39 9.90 11.27
C GLN A 49 -13.54 10.61 12.01
N PRO A 50 -14.31 9.86 12.84
CA PRO A 50 -15.27 10.46 13.76
C PRO A 50 -14.53 11.29 14.82
N GLU A 51 -15.22 12.25 15.43
CA GLU A 51 -14.65 13.20 16.40
C GLU A 51 -13.83 12.50 17.50
N GLN A 52 -14.35 11.39 18.03
CA GLN A 52 -13.73 10.63 19.13
C GLN A 52 -12.39 9.99 18.72
N ALA A 53 -12.17 9.71 17.43
CA ALA A 53 -10.95 9.09 16.91
C ALA A 53 -9.93 10.12 16.37
N GLN A 54 -10.28 11.41 16.28
CA GLN A 54 -9.43 12.43 15.67
C GLN A 54 -8.12 12.64 16.45
N ASP A 55 -8.17 12.63 17.77
CA ASP A 55 -6.98 12.80 18.63
C ASP A 55 -6.01 11.64 18.46
N ALA A 56 -6.52 10.42 18.44
CA ALA A 56 -5.73 9.21 18.21
C ALA A 56 -5.12 9.21 16.80
N ALA A 57 -5.91 9.50 15.78
CA ALA A 57 -5.44 9.57 14.39
C ALA A 57 -4.38 10.66 14.19
N THR A 58 -4.57 11.85 14.79
CA THR A 58 -3.61 12.96 14.73
C THR A 58 -2.31 12.58 15.43
N SER A 59 -2.40 11.99 16.62
CA SER A 59 -1.24 11.52 17.37
C SER A 59 -0.47 10.46 16.60
N ALA A 60 -1.17 9.48 16.01
CA ALA A 60 -0.59 8.46 15.15
C ALA A 60 0.15 9.08 13.96
N MET A 61 -0.47 10.00 13.20
CA MET A 61 0.21 10.66 12.07
C MET A 61 1.48 11.40 12.48
N ARG A 62 1.46 12.08 13.64
CA ARG A 62 2.65 12.78 14.16
C ARG A 62 3.78 11.80 14.51
N ILE A 63 3.44 10.67 15.12
CA ILE A 63 4.42 9.61 15.44
C ILE A 63 4.99 9.03 14.15
N LEU A 64 4.14 8.64 13.20
CA LEU A 64 4.58 8.10 11.91
C LEU A 64 5.47 9.11 11.15
N ALA A 65 5.15 10.40 11.21
CA ALA A 65 5.95 11.45 10.60
C ALA A 65 7.34 11.57 11.23
N GLY A 66 7.44 11.55 12.56
CA GLY A 66 8.73 11.53 13.26
C GLY A 66 9.57 10.30 12.89
N MET A 67 8.94 9.12 12.84
CA MET A 67 9.61 7.88 12.45
C MET A 67 10.03 7.88 10.98
N ALA A 68 9.22 8.44 10.09
CA ALA A 68 9.55 8.55 8.66
C ALA A 68 10.76 9.46 8.44
N LEU A 69 10.83 10.56 9.18
CA LEU A 69 11.97 11.46 9.16
C LEU A 69 13.25 10.78 9.68
N GLU A 70 13.17 10.06 10.80
CA GLU A 70 14.31 9.32 11.34
C GLU A 70 14.79 8.23 10.37
N LEU A 71 13.86 7.48 9.81
CA LEU A 71 14.13 6.44 8.82
C LEU A 71 14.80 7.00 7.56
N ALA A 72 14.31 8.14 7.05
CA ALA A 72 14.86 8.79 5.88
C ALA A 72 16.28 9.33 6.11
N ARG A 73 16.59 9.84 7.31
CA ARG A 73 17.93 10.34 7.66
C ARG A 73 18.99 9.25 7.67
N GLY A 74 18.62 8.04 8.06
CA GLY A 74 19.51 6.87 8.03
C GLY A 74 19.58 6.17 6.67
N SER A 75 18.80 6.65 5.69
CA SER A 75 18.58 5.99 4.41
C SER A 75 19.15 6.81 3.25
N GLY A 76 19.69 6.13 2.23
CA GLY A 76 20.02 6.71 0.93
C GLY A 76 18.87 6.61 -0.08
N ARG A 77 17.63 6.43 0.38
CA ARG A 77 16.44 6.10 -0.40
C ARG A 77 15.20 6.82 0.16
N PRO A 78 14.14 7.04 -0.66
CA PRO A 78 12.85 7.46 -0.14
C PRO A 78 12.33 6.42 0.86
N ALA A 79 11.57 6.89 1.85
CA ALA A 79 11.10 6.07 2.96
C ALA A 79 9.60 6.20 3.16
N ARG A 80 8.98 5.17 3.73
CA ARG A 80 7.60 5.19 4.19
C ARG A 80 7.46 4.47 5.52
N VAL A 81 6.62 5.04 6.38
CA VAL A 81 6.14 4.39 7.59
C VAL A 81 4.64 4.17 7.44
N ALA A 82 4.25 2.90 7.51
CA ALA A 82 2.91 2.43 7.31
C ALA A 82 2.29 2.01 8.64
N GLY A 83 1.25 2.72 9.05
CA GLY A 83 0.35 2.25 10.07
C GLY A 83 -0.36 0.99 9.60
N VAL A 84 -0.38 -0.05 10.42
CA VAL A 84 -1.16 -1.28 10.22
C VAL A 84 -2.08 -1.47 11.40
N VAL A 85 -3.26 -2.02 11.18
CA VAL A 85 -4.24 -2.27 12.27
C VAL A 85 -4.58 -3.75 12.32
N PRO A 86 -4.97 -4.29 13.49
CA PRO A 86 -5.39 -5.68 13.62
C PRO A 86 -6.53 -6.02 12.65
N ALA A 87 -6.43 -7.19 12.01
CA ALA A 87 -7.46 -7.64 11.07
C ALA A 87 -8.70 -8.18 11.82
N THR A 88 -9.88 -7.65 11.51
CA THR A 88 -11.18 -8.11 12.05
C THR A 88 -11.93 -9.05 11.09
N GLY A 89 -11.22 -9.61 10.10
CA GLY A 89 -11.78 -10.49 9.06
C GLY A 89 -10.76 -10.77 7.96
N SER A 90 -11.23 -11.13 6.75
CA SER A 90 -10.36 -11.38 5.60
C SER A 90 -9.64 -10.09 5.17
N ALA A 91 -8.33 -10.01 5.43
CA ALA A 91 -7.52 -8.86 5.04
C ALA A 91 -7.47 -8.72 3.51
N GLY A 92 -7.76 -7.52 3.00
CA GLY A 92 -7.61 -7.18 1.58
C GLY A 92 -6.16 -7.04 1.12
N GLY A 93 -5.22 -7.10 2.06
CA GLY A 93 -3.78 -6.95 1.87
C GLY A 93 -3.09 -6.59 3.19
N GLY A 94 -1.78 -6.80 3.31
CA GLY A 94 -1.10 -6.65 4.59
C GLY A 94 0.41 -6.52 4.49
N PRO A 95 1.08 -6.35 5.64
CA PRO A 95 2.53 -6.27 5.73
C PRO A 95 3.15 -7.66 5.57
N PHE A 96 4.02 -7.83 4.58
CA PHE A 96 4.76 -9.08 4.39
C PHE A 96 6.21 -8.82 4.00
N TRP A 97 7.07 -9.77 4.34
CA TRP A 97 8.38 -9.90 3.73
C TRP A 97 8.22 -10.44 2.31
N VAL A 98 8.67 -9.67 1.34
CA VAL A 98 8.73 -10.07 -0.07
C VAL A 98 10.18 -10.40 -0.40
N HIS A 99 10.38 -11.59 -0.94
CA HIS A 99 11.66 -12.00 -1.50
C HIS A 99 11.62 -11.71 -3.00
N GLU A 100 12.53 -10.86 -3.48
CA GLU A 100 12.72 -10.67 -4.92
C GLU A 100 13.19 -11.99 -5.56
N ALA A 101 12.85 -12.18 -6.83
CA ALA A 101 13.45 -13.25 -7.62
C ALA A 101 14.97 -12.98 -7.69
N SER A 102 15.77 -14.04 -7.67
CA SER A 102 17.22 -13.96 -7.85
C SER A 102 17.54 -13.06 -9.04
N ASP A 103 18.49 -12.14 -8.88
CA ASP A 103 18.93 -11.33 -10.00
C ASP A 103 19.61 -12.21 -11.08
N VAL A 104 20.01 -11.61 -12.20
CA VAL A 104 20.71 -12.30 -13.30
C VAL A 104 22.04 -12.93 -12.83
N SER A 105 22.55 -12.56 -11.65
CA SER A 105 23.75 -13.13 -11.03
C SER A 105 23.46 -14.36 -10.15
N GLY A 106 22.18 -14.70 -9.94
CA GLY A 106 21.75 -15.84 -9.13
C GLY A 106 21.79 -15.60 -7.63
N VAL A 107 22.07 -14.37 -7.18
CA VAL A 107 22.06 -14.01 -5.77
C VAL A 107 20.63 -13.59 -5.39
N PRO A 108 20.01 -14.20 -4.37
CA PRO A 108 18.72 -13.74 -3.87
C PRO A 108 18.85 -12.31 -3.33
N GLY A 109 18.01 -11.40 -3.81
CA GLY A 109 17.91 -10.05 -3.24
C GLY A 109 17.55 -10.12 -1.75
N GLU A 110 17.97 -9.11 -0.99
CA GLU A 110 17.57 -9.01 0.42
C GLU A 110 16.05 -8.88 0.53
N PRO A 111 15.39 -9.62 1.44
CA PRO A 111 13.95 -9.52 1.64
C PRO A 111 13.57 -8.11 2.08
N ARG A 112 12.49 -7.56 1.49
CA ARG A 112 11.98 -6.23 1.81
C ARG A 112 10.58 -6.29 2.41
N LEU A 113 10.31 -5.40 3.36
CA LEU A 113 8.98 -5.20 3.89
C LEU A 113 8.10 -4.48 2.88
N GLN A 114 6.93 -5.05 2.61
CA GLN A 114 6.07 -4.64 1.50
C GLN A 114 4.59 -4.82 1.90
N ILE A 115 3.71 -3.97 1.36
CA ILE A 115 2.25 -4.04 1.51
C ILE A 115 1.68 -4.87 0.35
N VAL A 116 1.54 -6.18 0.56
CA VAL A 116 1.03 -7.10 -0.47
C VAL A 116 -0.48 -7.14 -0.44
N GLU A 117 -1.11 -6.79 -1.57
CA GLU A 117 -2.54 -6.98 -1.77
C GLU A 117 -2.86 -8.46 -2.02
N THR A 118 -4.02 -8.93 -1.57
CA THR A 118 -4.42 -10.34 -1.75
C THR A 118 -4.45 -10.78 -3.22
N SER A 119 -4.71 -9.84 -4.14
CA SER A 119 -4.65 -10.06 -5.58
C SER A 119 -3.26 -10.42 -6.12
N GLN A 120 -2.20 -10.09 -5.38
CA GLN A 120 -0.79 -10.33 -5.75
C GLN A 120 -0.22 -11.62 -5.14
N ILE A 121 -1.02 -12.31 -4.33
CA ILE A 121 -0.64 -13.56 -3.66
C ILE A 121 -1.16 -14.73 -4.49
N ASP A 122 -0.31 -15.72 -4.72
CA ASP A 122 -0.75 -16.97 -5.32
C ASP A 122 -1.42 -17.83 -4.25
N LEU A 123 -2.74 -17.98 -4.38
CA LEU A 123 -3.55 -18.78 -3.45
C LEU A 123 -3.56 -20.27 -3.81
N ASP A 124 -3.07 -20.64 -5.00
CA ASP A 124 -2.88 -22.04 -5.39
C ASP A 124 -1.59 -22.61 -4.75
N ASP A 125 -0.66 -21.73 -4.34
CA ASP A 125 0.48 -22.04 -3.50
C ASP A 125 0.06 -22.16 -2.02
N ALA A 126 0.11 -23.38 -1.50
CA ALA A 126 -0.30 -23.70 -0.12
C ALA A 126 0.51 -22.94 0.95
N GLU A 127 1.78 -22.63 0.70
CA GLU A 127 2.62 -21.87 1.65
C GLU A 127 2.16 -20.41 1.69
N GLN A 128 1.94 -19.79 0.53
CA GLN A 128 1.50 -18.40 0.45
C GLN A 128 0.08 -18.21 0.97
N ALA A 129 -0.83 -19.15 0.67
CA ALA A 129 -2.17 -19.18 1.23
C ALA A 129 -2.14 -19.28 2.77
N ALA A 130 -1.27 -20.13 3.32
CA ALA A 130 -1.09 -20.26 4.77
C ALA A 130 -0.50 -18.99 5.41
N LEU A 131 0.43 -18.31 4.74
CA LEU A 131 0.98 -17.03 5.22
C LEU A 131 -0.09 -15.93 5.26
N LEU A 132 -0.93 -15.82 4.23
CA LEU A 132 -2.04 -14.89 4.21
C LEU A 132 -3.05 -15.20 5.33
N ALA A 133 -3.42 -16.47 5.49
CA ALA A 133 -4.35 -16.91 6.53
C ALA A 133 -3.86 -16.65 7.97
N ARG A 134 -2.54 -16.56 8.16
CA ARG A 134 -1.90 -16.24 9.44
C ARG A 134 -1.63 -14.75 9.62
N SER A 135 -1.95 -13.91 8.64
CA SER A 135 -1.76 -12.47 8.76
C SER A 135 -2.62 -11.93 9.89
N THR A 136 -1.99 -11.24 10.83
CA THR A 136 -2.68 -10.64 11.99
C THR A 136 -3.11 -9.19 11.72
N HIS A 137 -2.59 -8.59 10.66
CA HIS A 137 -2.75 -7.17 10.36
C HIS A 137 -3.10 -6.94 8.90
N PHE A 138 -3.74 -5.79 8.64
CA PHE A 138 -3.91 -5.26 7.29
C PHE A 138 -3.47 -3.80 7.23
N ASN A 139 -3.24 -3.30 6.01
CA ASN A 139 -2.87 -1.90 5.80
C ASN A 139 -4.13 -1.06 5.50
N PRO A 140 -4.53 -0.13 6.40
CA PRO A 140 -5.63 0.80 6.17
C PRO A 140 -5.29 1.95 5.20
N VAL A 141 -4.06 1.96 4.66
CA VAL A 141 -3.49 3.10 3.93
C VAL A 141 -3.42 4.30 4.86
N PHE A 142 -2.66 4.19 5.94
CA PHE A 142 -2.39 5.27 6.88
C PHE A 142 -0.87 5.45 6.95
N LEU A 143 -0.34 6.25 6.03
CA LEU A 143 1.08 6.25 5.67
C LEU A 143 1.67 7.64 5.80
N VAL A 144 2.94 7.72 6.18
CA VAL A 144 3.77 8.92 5.97
C VAL A 144 4.96 8.55 5.10
N CYS A 145 5.12 9.28 4.01
CA CYS A 145 6.20 9.14 3.05
C CYS A 145 7.23 10.26 3.27
N ALA A 146 8.51 9.92 3.28
CA ALA A 146 9.63 10.85 3.24
C ALA A 146 10.30 10.76 1.86
N VAL A 147 10.27 11.86 1.11
CA VAL A 147 10.58 11.87 -0.33
C VAL A 147 11.78 12.73 -0.70
N LEU A 148 12.42 13.35 0.30
CA LEU A 148 13.65 14.11 0.13
C LEU A 148 14.83 13.37 0.78
N ALA A 149 16.01 13.57 0.20
CA ALA A 149 17.27 13.18 0.78
C ALA A 149 17.62 14.06 1.99
N PRO A 150 18.56 13.64 2.86
CA PRO A 150 18.95 14.41 4.04
C PRO A 150 19.50 15.82 3.74
N ASP A 151 19.97 16.06 2.52
CA ASP A 151 20.43 17.37 2.05
C ASP A 151 19.30 18.25 1.49
N GLY A 152 18.05 17.77 1.50
CA GLY A 152 16.86 18.45 1.00
C GLY A 152 16.58 18.21 -0.49
N THR A 153 17.43 17.45 -1.20
CA THR A 153 17.21 17.15 -2.62
C THR A 153 16.07 16.16 -2.78
N ALA A 154 15.15 16.41 -3.73
CA ALA A 154 14.11 15.45 -4.05
C ALA A 154 14.69 14.16 -4.64
N TYR A 155 14.27 13.02 -4.10
CA TYR A 155 14.53 11.75 -4.78
C TYR A 155 13.74 11.72 -6.08
N ARG A 156 14.32 11.11 -7.12
CA ARG A 156 13.58 10.69 -8.30
C ARG A 156 12.88 9.37 -7.99
N LEU A 157 11.60 9.43 -7.66
CA LEU A 157 10.86 8.30 -7.09
C LEU A 157 10.75 7.12 -8.08
N GLU A 158 10.79 7.38 -9.39
CA GLU A 158 10.82 6.36 -10.43
C GLU A 158 12.03 5.42 -10.35
N ASP A 159 13.16 5.87 -9.79
CA ASP A 159 14.37 5.04 -9.64
C ASP A 159 14.20 3.91 -8.62
N TYR A 160 13.12 3.94 -7.84
CA TYR A 160 12.84 2.98 -6.78
C TYR A 160 11.61 2.10 -7.07
N VAL A 161 11.15 2.10 -8.31
CA VAL A 161 10.04 1.26 -8.79
C VAL A 161 10.58 -0.10 -9.22
N ASP A 162 9.93 -1.17 -8.76
CA ASP A 162 10.12 -2.51 -9.32
C ASP A 162 9.16 -2.70 -10.51
N HIS A 163 9.71 -2.63 -11.72
CA HIS A 163 8.94 -2.79 -12.96
C HIS A 163 8.56 -4.25 -13.28
N ASP A 164 9.22 -5.21 -12.64
CA ASP A 164 8.98 -6.64 -12.85
C ASP A 164 7.73 -7.12 -12.10
N THR A 165 7.27 -6.37 -11.09
CA THR A 165 6.00 -6.61 -10.37
C THR A 165 4.73 -6.22 -11.13
N SER A 166 4.83 -5.90 -12.42
CA SER A 166 3.65 -5.72 -13.27
C SER A 166 2.85 -7.02 -13.40
N PHE A 167 1.54 -6.96 -13.15
CA PHE A 167 0.66 -8.15 -13.13
C PHE A 167 -0.52 -8.01 -14.09
N ILE A 168 -1.00 -9.14 -14.61
CA ILE A 168 -2.15 -9.18 -15.51
C ILE A 168 -3.44 -9.31 -14.70
N VAL A 169 -4.39 -8.43 -14.97
CA VAL A 169 -5.74 -8.47 -14.39
C VAL A 169 -6.75 -8.78 -15.47
N GLY A 170 -7.54 -9.84 -15.24
CA GLY A 170 -8.77 -10.08 -16.00
C GLY A 170 -9.87 -9.17 -15.48
N LYS A 171 -10.45 -8.33 -16.35
CA LYS A 171 -11.69 -7.58 -16.04
C LYS A 171 -12.75 -7.92 -17.08
N SER A 172 -14.01 -8.07 -16.65
CA SER A 172 -15.13 -8.18 -17.57
C SER A 172 -15.73 -6.80 -17.82
N HIS A 173 -15.91 -6.40 -19.07
CA HIS A 173 -16.65 -5.19 -19.43
C HIS A 173 -17.63 -5.50 -20.56
N GLY A 174 -18.92 -5.26 -20.33
CA GLY A 174 -19.97 -5.55 -21.32
C GLY A 174 -20.07 -7.04 -21.71
N GLY A 175 -19.76 -7.96 -20.79
CA GLY A 175 -19.81 -9.41 -21.04
C GLY A 175 -18.61 -9.99 -21.81
N ARG A 176 -17.57 -9.19 -22.09
CA ARG A 176 -16.31 -9.65 -22.68
C ARG A 176 -15.22 -9.68 -21.62
N GLU A 177 -14.46 -10.78 -21.57
CA GLU A 177 -13.22 -10.83 -20.80
C GLU A 177 -12.17 -9.93 -21.46
N LEU A 178 -11.60 -9.03 -20.68
CA LEU A 178 -10.50 -8.16 -21.05
C LEU A 178 -9.29 -8.49 -20.21
N ILE A 179 -8.15 -8.59 -20.87
CA ILE A 179 -6.87 -8.85 -20.21
C ILE A 179 -6.09 -7.54 -20.21
N ALA A 180 -5.84 -7.00 -19.03
CA ALA A 180 -5.09 -5.76 -18.85
C ALA A 180 -3.77 -6.04 -18.13
N LEU A 181 -2.66 -5.55 -18.69
CA LEU A 181 -1.41 -5.45 -17.94
C LEU A 181 -1.54 -4.25 -17.00
N GLU A 182 -1.70 -4.51 -15.70
CA GLU A 182 -1.67 -3.45 -14.70
C GLU A 182 -0.21 -3.13 -14.35
N ARG A 183 0.06 -1.83 -14.21
CA ARG A 183 1.36 -1.31 -13.80
C ARG A 183 1.75 -1.90 -12.43
N PRO A 184 3.04 -1.87 -12.05
CA PRO A 184 3.49 -2.25 -10.72
C PRO A 184 2.51 -1.77 -9.65
N GLY A 185 2.04 -2.68 -8.79
CA GLY A 185 1.03 -2.37 -7.76
C GLY A 185 1.46 -1.16 -6.93
N LEU A 186 0.50 -0.36 -6.41
CA LEU A 186 0.83 0.95 -5.82
C LEU A 186 1.94 0.87 -4.77
N TRP A 187 1.82 -0.11 -3.89
CA TRP A 187 2.65 -0.18 -2.70
C TRP A 187 3.86 -1.09 -2.90
N ASN A 188 3.66 -2.23 -3.55
CA ASN A 188 4.68 -3.27 -3.71
C ASN A 188 5.48 -3.18 -5.00
N GLY A 189 4.95 -2.46 -5.97
CA GLY A 189 5.65 -2.22 -7.22
C GLY A 189 6.20 -0.80 -7.27
N SER A 190 5.30 0.19 -7.22
CA SER A 190 5.69 1.60 -7.37
C SER A 190 6.53 2.15 -6.19
N MET A 191 6.60 1.43 -5.07
CA MET A 191 7.40 1.78 -3.90
C MET A 191 8.23 0.61 -3.38
N ALA A 192 8.56 -0.36 -4.25
CA ALA A 192 9.28 -1.59 -3.88
C ALA A 192 10.67 -1.30 -3.29
N GLY A 193 11.38 -0.35 -3.89
CA GLY A 193 12.74 0.04 -3.51
C GLY A 193 12.82 1.02 -2.35
N TRP A 194 11.68 1.42 -1.77
CA TRP A 194 11.63 2.38 -0.66
C TRP A 194 11.93 1.68 0.67
N GLU A 195 12.56 2.42 1.60
CA GLU A 195 12.68 1.95 2.97
C GLU A 195 11.29 1.90 3.62
N THR A 196 10.91 0.74 4.14
CA THR A 196 9.57 0.52 4.69
C THR A 196 9.65 0.09 6.15
N ARG A 197 8.83 0.73 6.99
CA ARG A 197 8.55 0.31 8.37
C ARG A 197 7.06 0.19 8.59
N PHE A 198 6.66 -0.84 9.33
CA PHE A 198 5.28 -1.02 9.78
C PHE A 198 5.17 -0.71 11.27
N VAL A 199 4.09 -0.04 11.63
CA VAL A 199 3.77 0.33 13.02
C VAL A 199 2.34 -0.09 13.29
N GLU A 200 2.14 -0.91 14.31
CA GLU A 200 0.78 -1.24 14.76
C GLU A 200 0.11 0.02 15.33
N LEU A 201 -1.08 0.32 14.83
CA LEU A 201 -1.94 1.41 15.29
C LEU A 201 -3.20 0.84 15.93
N PRO A 202 -3.83 1.58 16.86
CA PRO A 202 -5.11 1.17 17.42
C PRO A 202 -6.18 1.15 16.33
N GLY A 203 -7.08 0.17 16.37
CA GLY A 203 -8.10 -0.03 15.33
C GLY A 203 -9.03 1.17 15.11
N GLU A 204 -9.18 2.04 16.10
CA GLU A 204 -9.99 3.26 16.03
C GLU A 204 -9.51 4.29 14.98
N VAL A 205 -8.25 4.21 14.53
CA VAL A 205 -7.77 5.06 13.41
C VAL A 205 -8.24 4.57 12.05
N TYR A 206 -9.02 3.48 12.01
CA TYR A 206 -9.58 2.92 10.79
C TYR A 206 -11.10 2.81 10.91
N THR A 207 -11.78 3.78 10.31
CA THR A 207 -13.23 3.93 10.29
C THR A 207 -13.70 4.12 8.84
N PRO A 208 -13.68 3.05 8.02
CA PRO A 208 -14.00 3.13 6.60
C PRO A 208 -15.50 3.26 6.32
N VAL A 209 -15.86 4.14 5.39
CA VAL A 209 -17.23 4.30 4.87
C VAL A 209 -17.24 3.92 3.39
N LYS A 210 -17.62 2.67 3.10
CA LYS A 210 -17.76 2.12 1.73
C LYS A 210 -19.17 2.29 1.20
N THR A 211 -20.16 2.24 2.08
CA THR A 211 -21.58 2.42 1.76
C THR A 211 -22.22 3.44 2.71
N VAL A 212 -23.37 3.99 2.32
CA VAL A 212 -24.14 4.91 3.18
C VAL A 212 -24.56 4.22 4.50
N LEU A 213 -24.73 2.90 4.51
CA LEU A 213 -25.11 2.15 5.71
C LEU A 213 -23.99 2.07 6.73
N ASP A 214 -22.73 2.19 6.30
CA ASP A 214 -21.58 2.13 7.21
C ASP A 214 -21.60 3.32 8.19
N LEU A 215 -22.18 4.45 7.79
CA LEU A 215 -22.39 5.60 8.68
C LEU A 215 -23.32 5.31 9.86
N ALA A 216 -24.16 4.27 9.78
CA ALA A 216 -25.00 3.83 10.90
C ALA A 216 -24.22 3.00 11.95
N GLY A 217 -22.97 2.63 11.66
CA GLY A 217 -22.08 1.93 12.59
C GLY A 217 -21.79 2.76 13.84
N ALA A 218 -21.60 2.08 14.98
CA ALA A 218 -21.42 2.72 16.28
C ALA A 218 -20.22 3.69 16.30
N GLU A 219 -19.19 3.41 15.52
CA GLU A 219 -18.01 4.24 15.30
C GLU A 219 -18.33 5.61 14.68
N HIS A 220 -19.42 5.72 13.90
CA HIS A 220 -19.84 6.94 13.22
C HIS A 220 -21.02 7.63 13.91
N GLN A 221 -21.55 7.03 14.99
CA GLN A 221 -22.62 7.61 15.78
C GLN A 221 -22.04 8.44 16.93
N CYS A 222 -22.48 9.70 17.06
CA CYS A 222 -22.14 10.47 18.24
C CYS A 222 -22.74 9.80 19.48
N ALA A 223 -21.90 9.51 20.49
CA ALA A 223 -22.36 9.08 21.80
C ALA A 223 -23.11 10.25 22.49
N GLY A 224 -24.39 10.41 22.17
CA GLY A 224 -25.22 11.46 22.75
C GLY A 224 -26.29 11.99 21.82
N VAL A 225 -27.26 11.16 21.45
CA VAL A 225 -28.65 11.61 21.27
C VAL A 225 -29.58 10.48 21.71
N ASP A 226 -29.68 10.26 23.02
CA ASP A 226 -30.97 9.85 23.59
C ASP A 226 -31.94 11.02 23.28
N ARG A 227 -32.86 10.80 22.34
CA ARG A 227 -34.03 11.65 22.09
C ARG A 227 -35.28 10.81 22.26
#